data_AF-A0A7Y5VAR2-F1
#
_entry.id   AF-A0A7Y5VAR2-F1
#
_cell.length_a   1.000
_cell.length_b   1.000
_cell.length_c   1.000
_cell.angle_alpha   90.00
_cell.angle_beta   90.00
_cell.angle_gamma   90.00
#
_symmetry.space_group_name_H-M   'P 1'
#
loop_
_entity.id
_entity.type
_entity.pdbx_description
1 polymer ?
#
loop_
_entity_poly.entity_id
_entity_poly.type
_entity_poly.pdbx_seq_one_letter_code
_entity_poly.pdbx_strand_id
1 'polypeptide(L)'
;MAANVSRPSLMVIPRRRTDSITLLAFVAAGLAACSGGSDPQKELDSLRSWRESAHLAADAVHLGWVPRRYGKEVHERGTAALNESRQSPPKGATAADSASLRSTERALEASLDSLAS
;
A
#
# COMPACT_ATOMS: atom_id res chain seq x y z
N MET A 1 -32.32 47.33 -12.16
CA MET A 1 -31.53 46.28 -12.83
C MET A 1 -30.54 45.73 -11.82
N ALA A 2 -30.76 44.48 -11.38
CA ALA A 2 -29.90 43.77 -10.44
C ALA A 2 -28.83 42.99 -11.21
N ALA A 3 -27.57 43.16 -10.86
CA ALA A 3 -26.49 42.26 -11.27
C ALA A 3 -25.80 41.75 -10.00
N ASN A 4 -26.33 40.62 -9.51
CA ASN A 4 -25.73 39.78 -8.50
C ASN A 4 -24.51 39.09 -9.14
N VAL A 5 -23.30 39.57 -8.89
CA VAL A 5 -22.07 38.88 -9.34
C VAL A 5 -21.53 38.10 -8.15
N SER A 6 -21.83 36.80 -8.17
CA SER A 6 -21.28 35.78 -7.29
C SER A 6 -19.76 35.89 -7.19
N ARG A 7 -19.26 35.88 -5.95
CA ARG A 7 -17.86 35.60 -5.63
C ARG A 7 -17.42 34.29 -6.31
N PRO A 8 -16.30 34.25 -7.05
CA PRO A 8 -15.50 33.05 -7.05
C PRO A 8 -14.73 33.06 -5.73
N SER A 9 -15.27 32.37 -4.73
CA SER A 9 -14.46 31.89 -3.62
C SER A 9 -13.30 31.14 -4.26
N LEU A 10 -12.11 31.74 -4.25
CA LEU A 10 -10.85 31.09 -4.55
C LEU A 10 -10.78 29.90 -3.59
N MET A 11 -11.22 28.75 -4.08
CA MET A 11 -11.10 27.48 -3.42
C MET A 11 -9.60 27.24 -3.37
N VAL A 12 -8.98 27.64 -2.26
CA VAL A 12 -7.63 27.22 -1.90
C VAL A 12 -7.75 25.70 -1.74
N ILE A 13 -7.56 24.99 -2.85
CA ILE A 13 -7.36 23.55 -2.84
C ILE A 13 -6.11 23.37 -1.97
N PRO A 14 -6.21 22.77 -0.78
CA PRO A 14 -5.02 22.55 0.02
C PRO A 14 -4.14 21.58 -0.77
N ARG A 15 -3.00 22.08 -1.26
CA ARG A 15 -1.97 21.34 -2.02
C ARG A 15 -1.57 20.01 -1.38
N ARG A 16 -1.81 19.82 -0.08
CA ARG A 16 -1.59 18.56 0.65
C ARG A 16 -2.44 17.38 0.18
N ARG A 17 -3.63 17.60 -0.40
CA ARG A 17 -4.54 16.50 -0.77
C ARG A 17 -4.09 15.77 -2.04
N THR A 18 -3.40 16.50 -2.92
CA THR A 18 -2.90 15.97 -4.20
C THR A 18 -1.69 15.06 -3.99
N ASP A 19 -0.83 15.37 -3.02
CA ASP A 19 0.31 14.52 -2.67
C ASP A 19 -0.14 13.18 -2.09
N SER A 20 -1.18 13.17 -1.23
CA SER A 20 -1.73 11.94 -0.67
C SER A 20 -2.41 11.06 -1.71
N ILE A 21 -3.11 11.65 -2.69
CA ILE A 21 -3.73 10.92 -3.81
C ILE A 21 -2.65 10.41 -4.78
N THR A 22 -1.56 11.16 -4.95
CA THR A 22 -0.41 10.74 -5.78
C THR A 22 0.38 9.62 -5.09
N LEU A 23 0.54 9.65 -3.77
CA LEU A 23 1.04 8.51 -2.97
C LEU A 23 0.07 7.32 -3.05
N LEU A 24 -1.24 7.55 -3.00
CA LEU A 24 -2.27 6.51 -3.17
C LEU A 24 -2.16 5.86 -4.56
N ALA A 25 -1.92 6.66 -5.59
CA ALA A 25 -1.68 6.21 -6.95
C ALA A 25 -0.32 5.53 -7.10
N PHE A 26 0.72 5.93 -6.35
CA PHE A 26 2.02 5.26 -6.37
C PHE A 26 1.98 3.89 -5.69
N VAL A 27 1.28 3.79 -4.55
CA VAL A 27 1.00 2.52 -3.87
C VAL A 27 0.07 1.64 -4.72
N ALA A 28 -0.99 2.20 -5.30
CA ALA A 28 -1.93 1.49 -6.18
C ALA A 28 -1.36 1.15 -7.58
N ALA A 29 -0.39 1.91 -8.09
CA ALA A 29 0.28 1.63 -9.37
C ALA A 29 1.47 0.67 -9.19
N GLY A 30 2.17 0.72 -8.05
CA GLY A 30 3.11 -0.35 -7.66
C GLY A 30 2.41 -1.71 -7.53
N LEU A 31 1.13 -1.68 -7.16
CA LEU A 31 0.22 -2.82 -7.06
C LEU A 31 -0.21 -3.45 -8.39
N ALA A 32 -0.27 -2.67 -9.47
CA ALA A 32 -0.69 -3.17 -10.79
C ALA A 32 0.46 -3.80 -11.59
N ALA A 33 1.70 -3.76 -11.09
CA ALA A 33 2.88 -4.26 -11.80
C ALA A 33 3.23 -5.74 -11.52
N CYS A 34 2.48 -6.45 -10.67
CA CYS A 34 2.69 -7.88 -10.43
C CYS A 34 1.66 -8.73 -11.16
N SER A 35 1.79 -8.80 -12.49
CA SER A 35 1.25 -9.93 -13.22
C SER A 35 2.03 -11.19 -12.80
N GLY A 36 1.29 -12.16 -12.25
CA GLY A 36 1.81 -13.44 -11.81
C GLY A 36 2.78 -14.05 -12.80
N GLY A 37 4.03 -14.16 -12.37
CA GLY A 37 5.07 -14.88 -13.05
C GLY A 37 5.67 -15.83 -12.04
N SER A 38 5.90 -17.07 -12.45
CA SER A 38 6.43 -18.21 -11.71
C SER A 38 7.82 -18.01 -11.05
N ASP A 39 8.21 -16.77 -10.75
CA ASP A 39 9.52 -16.36 -10.30
C ASP A 39 9.49 -15.96 -8.82
N PRO A 40 10.25 -16.66 -7.95
CA PRO A 40 10.22 -16.40 -6.51
C PRO A 40 10.73 -15.01 -6.11
N GLN A 41 11.59 -14.39 -6.94
CA GLN A 41 12.15 -13.08 -6.62
C GLN A 41 11.13 -11.98 -6.82
N LYS A 42 10.30 -12.07 -7.86
CA LYS A 42 9.19 -11.13 -8.10
C LYS A 42 8.20 -11.11 -6.95
N GLU A 43 7.89 -12.28 -6.41
CA GLU A 43 6.97 -12.42 -5.29
C GLU A 43 7.57 -11.84 -4.00
N LEU A 44 8.86 -12.08 -3.77
CA LEU A 44 9.59 -11.50 -2.64
C LEU A 44 9.64 -9.97 -2.72
N ASP A 45 9.93 -9.41 -3.88
CA ASP A 45 9.95 -7.96 -4.10
C ASP A 45 8.55 -7.34 -3.92
N SER A 46 7.51 -8.05 -4.35
CA SER A 46 6.11 -7.64 -4.14
C SER A 46 5.75 -7.58 -2.65
N LEU A 47 6.05 -8.63 -1.89
CA LEU A 47 5.81 -8.66 -0.44
C LEU A 47 6.63 -7.60 0.31
N ARG A 48 7.85 -7.33 -0.13
CA ARG A 48 8.69 -6.25 0.44
C ARG A 48 8.09 -4.88 0.18
N SER A 49 7.64 -4.61 -1.04
CA SER A 49 6.95 -3.37 -1.40
C SER A 49 5.69 -3.16 -0.55
N TRP A 50 4.93 -4.22 -0.31
CA TRP A 50 3.79 -4.20 0.59
C TRP A 50 4.16 -3.86 2.03
N ARG A 51 5.25 -4.42 2.53
CA ARG A 51 5.75 -4.17 3.89
C ARG A 51 6.16 -2.71 4.05
N GLU A 52 6.89 -2.16 3.09
CA GLU A 52 7.28 -0.75 3.08
C GLU A 52 6.05 0.17 3.05
N SER A 53 5.07 -0.16 2.20
CA SER A 53 3.80 0.57 2.12
C SER A 53 3.04 0.53 3.46
N ALA A 54 3.00 -0.63 4.14
CA ALA A 54 2.36 -0.76 5.44
C ALA A 54 3.05 0.07 6.53
N HIS A 55 4.39 0.09 6.57
CA HIS A 55 5.16 0.93 7.48
C HIS A 55 4.90 2.43 7.25
N LEU A 56 4.99 2.88 5.99
CA LEU A 56 4.74 4.28 5.64
C LEU A 56 3.29 4.69 5.96
N ALA A 57 2.33 3.81 5.73
CA ALA A 57 0.94 4.05 6.09
C ALA A 57 0.75 4.19 7.61
N ALA A 58 1.44 3.37 8.40
CA ALA A 58 1.36 3.43 9.86
C ALA A 58 1.93 4.76 10.38
N ASP A 59 3.10 5.15 9.88
CA ASP A 59 3.73 6.43 10.24
C ASP A 59 2.86 7.62 9.81
N ALA A 60 2.33 7.60 8.59
CA ALA A 60 1.49 8.68 8.08
C ALA A 60 0.17 8.81 8.85
N VAL A 61 -0.42 7.69 9.29
CA VAL A 61 -1.62 7.69 10.15
C VAL A 61 -1.27 8.19 11.54
N HIS A 62 -0.16 7.76 12.12
CA HIS A 62 0.29 8.17 13.46
C HIS A 62 0.58 9.68 13.52
N LEU A 63 1.24 10.21 12.50
CA LEU A 63 1.54 11.64 12.36
C LEU A 63 0.32 12.49 11.94
N GLY A 64 -0.83 11.87 11.67
CA GLY A 64 -2.05 12.54 11.23
C GLY A 64 -1.96 13.15 9.83
N TRP A 65 -1.00 12.72 9.01
CA TRP A 65 -0.82 13.18 7.63
C TRP A 65 -1.89 12.62 6.70
N VAL A 66 -2.33 11.40 7.00
CA VAL A 66 -3.42 10.73 6.28
C VAL A 66 -4.46 10.21 7.27
N PRO A 67 -5.74 10.14 6.87
CA PRO A 67 -6.79 9.62 7.73
C PRO A 67 -6.68 8.10 7.92
N ARG A 68 -7.12 7.59 9.08
CA ARG A 68 -7.11 6.16 9.45
C ARG A 68 -7.68 5.20 8.39
N ARG A 69 -8.64 5.66 7.58
CA ARG A 69 -9.18 4.87 6.44
C ARG A 69 -8.10 4.41 5.45
N TYR A 70 -7.00 5.17 5.31
CA TYR A 70 -5.87 4.80 4.46
C TYR A 70 -5.11 3.60 5.02
N GLY A 71 -4.80 3.63 6.32
CA GLY A 71 -4.19 2.49 7.00
C GLY A 71 -5.03 1.22 6.86
N LYS A 72 -6.37 1.35 6.93
CA LYS A 72 -7.30 0.24 6.70
C LYS A 72 -7.23 -0.31 5.27
N GLU A 73 -7.19 0.56 4.27
CA GLU A 73 -7.09 0.14 2.86
C GLU A 73 -5.77 -0.58 2.56
N VAL A 74 -4.66 -0.07 3.09
CA VAL A 74 -3.35 -0.73 2.99
C VAL A 74 -3.35 -2.07 3.73
N HIS A 75 -3.97 -2.13 4.92
CA HIS A 75 -4.13 -3.37 5.68
C HIS A 75 -4.91 -4.43 4.89
N GLU A 76 -6.08 -4.07 4.35
CA GLU A 76 -6.94 -5.00 3.59
C GLU A 76 -6.24 -5.54 2.35
N ARG A 77 -5.63 -4.66 1.54
CA ARG A 77 -4.96 -5.07 0.30
C ARG A 77 -3.65 -5.82 0.56
N GLY A 78 -2.88 -5.42 1.57
CA GLY A 78 -1.66 -6.13 1.97
C GLY A 78 -1.96 -7.54 2.48
N THR A 79 -3.06 -7.70 3.23
CA THR A 79 -3.56 -9.01 3.67
C THR A 79 -3.99 -9.87 2.49
N ALA A 80 -4.65 -9.29 1.49
CA ALA A 80 -5.02 -10.00 0.27
C ALA A 80 -3.79 -10.52 -0.49
N ALA A 81 -2.76 -9.68 -0.66
CA ALA A 81 -1.52 -10.06 -1.32
C ALA A 81 -0.74 -11.16 -0.55
N LEU A 82 -0.73 -11.09 0.79
CA LEU A 82 -0.15 -12.13 1.62
C LEU A 82 -0.88 -13.48 1.43
N ASN A 83 -2.22 -13.46 1.40
CA ASN A 83 -3.02 -14.66 1.16
C ASN A 83 -2.80 -15.23 -0.25
N GLU A 84 -2.67 -14.38 -1.26
CA GLU A 84 -2.37 -14.80 -2.64
C GLU A 84 -1.01 -15.50 -2.73
N SER A 85 0.02 -14.90 -2.14
CA SER A 85 1.38 -15.48 -2.08
C SER A 85 1.37 -16.87 -1.42
N ARG A 86 0.64 -17.04 -0.32
CA ARG A 86 0.50 -18.32 0.38
C ARG A 86 -0.22 -19.40 -0.44
N GLN A 87 -1.19 -18.99 -1.25
CA GLN A 87 -1.99 -19.93 -2.06
C GLN A 87 -1.27 -20.38 -3.33
N SER A 88 -0.37 -19.55 -3.87
CA SER A 88 0.29 -19.80 -5.15
C SER A 88 1.81 -19.71 -5.03
N PRO A 89 2.46 -20.66 -4.34
CA PRO A 89 3.91 -20.63 -4.18
C PRO A 89 4.64 -20.69 -5.55
N PRO A 90 5.77 -19.99 -5.69
CA PRO A 90 6.47 -19.87 -6.96
C PRO A 90 7.05 -21.21 -7.41
N LYS A 91 6.79 -21.59 -8.67
CA LYS A 91 7.31 -22.84 -9.25
C LYS A 91 8.82 -22.75 -9.43
N GLY A 92 9.55 -23.72 -8.87
CA GLY A 92 11.02 -23.77 -8.96
C GLY A 92 11.74 -22.97 -7.88
N ALA A 93 11.03 -22.48 -6.86
CA ALA A 93 11.65 -21.84 -5.70
C ALA A 93 12.63 -22.79 -4.99
N THR A 94 13.83 -22.29 -4.70
CA THR A 94 14.79 -23.02 -3.88
C THR A 94 14.36 -22.98 -2.40
N ALA A 95 15.02 -23.78 -1.56
CA ALA A 95 14.83 -23.70 -0.11
C ALA A 95 15.19 -22.31 0.46
N ALA A 96 16.18 -21.63 -0.13
CA ALA A 96 16.59 -20.29 0.27
C ALA A 96 15.54 -19.24 -0.10
N ASP A 97 14.96 -19.35 -1.29
CA ASP A 97 13.88 -18.46 -1.74
C ASP A 97 12.64 -18.63 -0.86
N SER A 98 12.27 -19.88 -0.58
CA SER A 98 11.14 -20.21 0.29
C SER A 98 11.33 -19.69 1.72
N ALA A 99 12.55 -19.76 2.26
CA ALA A 99 12.86 -19.21 3.57
C ALA A 99 12.76 -17.67 3.59
N SER A 100 13.24 -17.03 2.51
CA SER A 100 13.20 -15.57 2.36
C SER A 100 11.78 -15.05 2.18
N LEU A 101 10.95 -15.77 1.42
CA LEU A 101 9.51 -15.49 1.26
C LEU A 101 8.80 -15.55 2.60
N ARG A 102 8.93 -16.67 3.34
CA ARG A 102 8.31 -16.80 4.68
C ARG A 102 8.78 -15.74 5.67
N SER A 103 10.05 -15.35 5.60
CA SER A 103 10.60 -14.27 6.44
C SER A 103 9.94 -12.93 6.10
N THR A 104 9.77 -12.63 4.81
CA THR A 104 9.14 -11.40 4.32
C THR A 104 7.65 -11.37 4.62
N GLU A 105 6.94 -12.49 4.45
CA GLU A 105 5.54 -12.65 4.84
C GLU A 105 5.31 -12.33 6.33
N ARG A 106 6.11 -12.92 7.23
CA ARG A 106 5.98 -12.64 8.67
C ARG A 106 6.25 -11.17 9.01
N ALA A 107 7.23 -10.57 8.32
CA ALA A 107 7.53 -9.16 8.52
C ALA A 107 6.40 -8.26 8.01
N LEU A 108 5.76 -8.62 6.90
CA LEU A 108 4.58 -7.93 6.40
C LEU A 108 3.40 -8.07 7.37
N GLU A 109 3.12 -9.27 7.87
CA GLU A 109 2.06 -9.49 8.89
C GLU A 109 2.23 -8.56 10.09
N ALA A 110 3.45 -8.45 10.64
CA ALA A 110 3.72 -7.55 11.77
C ALA A 110 3.45 -6.06 11.42
N SER A 111 3.78 -5.63 10.20
CA SER A 111 3.48 -4.27 9.73
C SER A 111 1.98 -4.04 9.55
N LEU A 112 1.24 -5.04 9.08
CA LEU A 112 -0.22 -4.96 8.91
C LEU A 112 -0.94 -4.95 10.28
N ASP A 113 -0.46 -5.70 11.27
CA ASP A 113 -0.99 -5.69 12.64
C ASP A 113 -0.80 -4.32 13.31
N SER A 114 0.32 -3.64 13.01
CA SER A 114 0.60 -2.29 13.50
C SER A 114 -0.39 -1.24 12.94
N LEU A 115 -0.97 -1.49 11.77
CA LEU A 115 -2.02 -0.65 11.17
C LEU A 115 -3.40 -0.91 11.78
N ALA A 116 -3.62 -2.09 12.35
CA ALA A 116 -4.89 -2.49 12.94
C ALA A 116 -5.06 -2.03 14.40
N SER A 117 -3.95 -1.68 15.07
CA SER A 117 -3.90 -1.18 16.46
C SER A 117 -4.21 0.33 16.55
#